data_AF-A0A6J8BYF8-F1
#
_entry.id   AF-A0A6J8BYF8-F1
#
_cell.length_a   1.000
_cell.length_b   1.000
_cell.length_c   1.000
_cell.angle_alpha   90.00
_cell.angle_beta   90.00
_cell.angle_gamma   90.00
#
_symmetry.space_group_name_H-M   'P 1'
#
loop_
_entity.id
_entity.type
_entity.pdbx_description
1 polymer ?
#
loop_
_entity_poly.entity_id
_entity_poly.type
_entity_poly.pdbx_seq_one_letter_code
_entity_poly.pdbx_strand_id
1 'polypeptide(L)'
;MVLSQRQREELNRAIADYLASNGYLSALSEFQKETSMPGEVDKKYAGLLEKKWTSVIRLQKKVIDLEGKLSEAEKEFNAGGPTRDKRSPTEWIPRPPERYSLSGHRSPVTRVIFHPTFSVMVSASEDATIKLWDYETGDYERTLKGHTDSVQDIAFDNTGKYLVSCSADMKIKIWDFTTDYECVKTLYGHDHNISSLTFMPSGDFIVSCSRDKTIKMWEISSGYCVKTFTGHREWVRMVRVYHDGSLLASCSNDQTVRVWVTATKECKAELREHEHVVECIAWAPETAHHDINEAVNTDSKKGKGNTRSGPFLISGSRDKTIKMWDISVGLCLFTLIGHDNWVRGLIFHPGGKYILSASDDKTLRVWDIKNRRNHKTLEAHTHFVTSIDMHKSSPYVITGSVDQSVKVWECR
;
A
#
# COMPACT_ATOMS: atom_id res chain seq x y z
N MET A 1 17.32 9.49 34.23
CA MET A 1 16.82 8.10 34.17
C MET A 1 18.04 7.19 34.32
N VAL A 2 18.16 6.46 35.43
CA VAL A 2 19.33 5.62 35.72
C VAL A 2 19.15 4.28 35.01
N LEU A 3 20.03 3.94 34.08
CA LEU A 3 20.03 2.65 33.38
C LEU A 3 20.25 1.53 34.40
N SER A 4 19.51 0.42 34.26
CA SER A 4 19.77 -0.76 35.09
C SER A 4 21.16 -1.32 34.78
N GLN A 5 21.77 -2.00 35.75
CA GLN A 5 23.12 -2.54 35.60
C GLN A 5 23.26 -3.47 34.39
N ARG A 6 22.23 -4.27 34.12
CA ARG A 6 22.13 -5.13 32.93
C ARG A 6 22.02 -4.33 31.62
N GLN A 7 21.23 -3.27 31.60
CA GLN A 7 21.08 -2.42 30.41
C GLN A 7 22.38 -1.68 30.08
N ARG A 8 23.12 -1.25 31.11
CA ARG A 8 24.43 -0.62 30.96
C ARG A 8 25.47 -1.58 30.37
N GLU A 9 25.49 -2.83 30.83
CA GLU A 9 26.38 -3.86 30.28
C GLU A 9 26.03 -4.20 28.82
N GLU A 10 24.75 -4.35 28.49
CA GLU A 10 24.30 -4.58 27.11
C GLU A 10 24.65 -3.40 26.17
N LEU A 11 24.53 -2.16 26.65
CA LEU A 11 24.92 -0.97 25.90
C LEU A 11 26.43 -0.91 25.66
N ASN A 12 27.23 -1.16 26.70
CA ASN A 12 28.70 -1.18 26.58
C ASN A 12 29.17 -2.24 25.58
N ARG A 13 28.52 -3.42 25.54
CA ARG A 13 28.83 -4.46 24.54
C ARG A 13 28.50 -4.00 23.12
N ALA A 14 27.35 -3.36 22.91
CA ALA A 14 26.96 -2.85 21.60
C ALA A 14 27.84 -1.69 21.10
N ILE A 15 28.34 -0.83 21.99
CA ILE A 15 29.27 0.26 21.65
C ILE A 15 30.64 -0.31 21.27
N ALA A 16 31.14 -1.29 22.03
CA ALA A 16 32.41 -1.94 21.71
C ALA A 16 32.37 -2.61 20.32
N ASP A 17 31.26 -3.26 19.97
CA ASP A 17 31.05 -3.83 18.64
C ASP A 17 31.03 -2.79 17.51
N TYR A 18 30.33 -1.67 17.72
CA TYR A 18 30.30 -0.58 16.75
C TYR A 18 31.69 0.04 16.49
N LEU A 19 32.49 0.20 17.55
CA LEU A 19 33.86 0.71 17.43
C LEU A 19 34.76 -0.30 16.70
N ALA A 20 34.59 -1.60 16.97
CA ALA A 20 35.34 -2.65 16.31
C ALA A 20 35.02 -2.75 14.81
N SER A 21 33.73 -2.76 14.46
CA SER A 21 33.25 -2.90 13.08
C SER A 21 33.64 -1.71 12.19
N ASN A 22 33.71 -0.49 12.74
CA ASN A 22 34.16 0.70 12.02
C ASN A 22 35.68 0.93 12.04
N GLY A 23 36.47 0.03 12.63
CA GLY A 23 37.93 0.10 12.63
C GLY A 23 38.54 1.12 13.59
N TYR A 24 37.79 1.62 14.58
CA TYR A 24 38.26 2.58 15.59
C TYR A 24 38.99 1.87 16.75
N LEU A 25 40.12 1.23 16.44
CA LEU A 25 40.87 0.37 17.36
C LEU A 25 41.45 1.11 18.58
N SER A 26 41.85 2.38 18.43
CA SER A 26 42.36 3.21 19.54
C SER A 26 41.27 3.51 20.57
N ALA A 27 40.12 3.99 20.11
CA ALA A 27 38.96 4.29 20.94
C ALA A 27 38.39 3.05 21.63
N LEU A 28 38.43 1.89 20.95
CA LEU A 28 38.00 0.62 21.52
C LEU A 28 38.88 0.19 22.70
N SER A 29 40.20 0.29 22.57
CA SER A 29 41.15 -0.08 23.62
C SER A 29 41.00 0.78 24.87
N GLU A 30 40.74 2.08 24.67
CA GLU A 30 40.52 3.04 25.75
C GLU A 30 39.16 2.80 26.44
N PHE A 31 38.11 2.57 25.66
CA PHE A 31 36.78 2.24 26.17
C PHE A 31 36.73 0.91 26.95
N GLN A 32 37.48 -0.11 26.52
CA GLN A 32 37.59 -1.38 27.24
C GLN A 32 38.28 -1.23 28.60
N LYS A 33 39.28 -0.34 28.69
CA LYS A 33 39.95 -0.03 29.97
C LYS A 33 39.02 0.68 30.95
N GLU A 34 38.25 1.66 30.49
CA GLU A 34 37.31 2.38 31.35
C GLU A 34 36.14 1.51 31.83
N THR A 35 35.66 0.60 30.98
CA THR A 35 34.47 -0.21 31.27
C THR A 35 34.76 -1.54 31.98
N SER A 36 36.03 -1.88 32.20
CA SER A 36 36.46 -3.12 32.89
C SER A 36 35.81 -4.40 32.33
N MET A 37 35.62 -4.47 31.01
CA MET A 37 34.95 -5.60 30.35
C MET A 37 35.94 -6.69 29.92
N PRO A 38 35.70 -7.97 30.26
CA PRO A 38 36.54 -9.08 29.81
C PRO A 38 36.12 -9.56 28.41
N GLY A 39 37.09 -9.61 27.49
CA GLY A 39 37.24 -10.58 26.39
C GLY A 39 36.07 -10.87 25.42
N GLU A 40 36.38 -10.66 24.13
CA GLU A 40 35.63 -10.93 22.88
C GLU A 40 34.20 -10.36 22.74
N VAL A 41 34.06 -9.57 21.68
CA VAL A 41 32.80 -8.98 21.23
C VAL A 41 31.91 -10.10 20.69
N ASP A 42 30.84 -10.39 21.41
CA ASP A 42 29.84 -11.39 21.02
C ASP A 42 29.15 -11.00 19.70
N LYS A 43 29.15 -11.89 18.71
CA LYS A 43 28.47 -11.68 17.39
C LYS A 43 26.98 -11.34 17.52
N LYS A 44 26.37 -11.62 18.68
CA LYS A 44 24.97 -11.32 18.99
C LYS A 44 24.64 -9.82 18.99
N TYR A 45 25.63 -8.95 19.22
CA TYR A 45 25.42 -7.50 19.32
C TYR A 45 25.78 -6.74 18.03
N ALA A 46 26.19 -7.47 16.99
CA ALA A 46 26.58 -6.94 15.69
C ALA A 46 25.49 -6.01 15.09
N GLY A 47 25.83 -4.74 14.87
CA GLY A 47 24.94 -3.76 14.22
C GLY A 47 23.69 -3.38 15.04
N LEU A 48 23.59 -3.80 16.31
CA LEU A 48 22.44 -3.50 17.16
C LEU A 48 22.34 -1.99 17.46
N LEU A 49 23.49 -1.33 17.64
CA LEU A 49 23.54 0.10 17.94
C LEU A 49 23.00 0.92 16.76
N GLU A 50 23.38 0.60 15.53
CA GLU A 50 22.88 1.27 14.32
C GLU A 50 21.37 1.08 14.17
N LYS A 51 20.86 -0.16 14.28
CA LYS A 51 19.41 -0.45 14.21
C LYS A 51 18.61 0.31 15.28
N LYS A 52 19.15 0.40 16.51
CA LYS A 52 18.52 1.16 17.58
C LYS A 52 18.62 2.66 17.33
N TRP A 53 19.74 3.16 16.84
CA TRP A 53 19.97 4.57 16.55
C TRP A 53 19.05 5.07 15.44
N THR A 54 18.86 4.31 14.35
CA THR A 54 17.88 4.65 13.30
C THR A 54 16.45 4.69 13.85
N SER A 55 16.10 3.77 14.74
CA SER A 55 14.80 3.76 15.41
C SER A 55 14.62 4.95 16.36
N VAL A 56 15.67 5.34 17.08
CA VAL A 56 15.67 6.50 17.99
C VAL A 56 15.56 7.80 17.20
N ILE A 57 16.29 7.97 16.09
CA ILE A 57 16.16 9.14 15.21
C ILE A 57 14.72 9.25 14.69
N ARG A 58 14.10 8.14 14.30
CA ARG A 58 12.69 8.11 13.86
C ARG A 58 11.75 8.57 14.97
N LEU A 59 11.95 8.08 16.19
CA LEU A 59 11.16 8.51 17.35
C LEU A 59 11.38 9.99 17.67
N GLN A 60 12.62 10.48 17.66
CA GLN A 60 12.93 11.89 17.91
C GLN A 60 12.29 12.81 16.87
N LYS A 61 12.38 12.48 15.57
CA LYS A 61 11.66 13.20 14.52
C LYS A 61 10.16 13.19 14.76
N LYS A 62 9.60 12.05 15.19
CA LYS A 62 8.18 11.95 15.48
C LYS A 62 7.77 12.81 16.68
N VAL A 63 8.59 12.86 17.72
CA VAL A 63 8.38 13.75 18.86
C VAL A 63 8.40 15.21 18.41
N ILE A 64 9.36 15.62 17.58
CA ILE A 64 9.43 16.99 17.05
C ILE A 64 8.19 17.33 16.20
N ASP A 65 7.73 16.42 15.33
CA ASP A 65 6.49 16.60 14.55
C ASP A 65 5.26 16.73 15.46
N LEU A 66 5.17 15.91 16.52
CA LEU A 66 4.08 15.96 17.48
C LEU A 66 4.12 17.22 18.35
N GLU A 67 5.30 17.66 18.79
CA GLU A 67 5.49 18.93 19.52
C GLU A 67 5.14 20.12 18.64
N GLY A 68 5.48 20.09 17.35
CA GLY A 68 5.05 21.09 16.37
C GLY A 68 3.53 21.15 16.24
N LYS A 69 2.87 20.00 16.09
CA LYS A 69 1.41 19.90 16.03
C LYS A 69 0.74 20.36 17.33
N LEU A 70 1.33 20.03 18.48
CA LEU A 70 0.85 20.47 19.78
C LEU A 70 0.97 22.00 19.91
N SER A 71 2.11 22.58 19.51
CA SER A 71 2.31 24.03 19.53
C SER A 71 1.36 24.77 18.59
N GLU A 72 1.08 24.21 17.41
CA GLU A 72 0.08 24.75 16.50
C GLU A 72 -1.33 24.67 17.09
N ALA A 73 -1.71 23.53 17.68
CA ALA A 73 -3.00 23.34 18.34
C ALA A 73 -3.17 24.26 19.56
N GLU A 74 -2.12 24.47 20.36
CA GLU A 74 -2.12 25.41 21.49
C GLU A 74 -2.24 26.86 21.03
N LYS A 75 -1.59 27.23 19.93
CA LYS A 75 -1.76 28.55 19.30
C LYS A 75 -3.19 28.73 18.78
N GLU A 76 -3.78 27.71 18.18
CA GLU A 76 -5.18 27.73 17.72
C GLU A 76 -6.18 27.84 18.88
N PHE A 77 -5.90 27.17 20.00
CA PHE A 77 -6.67 27.29 21.24
C PHE A 77 -6.59 28.70 21.83
N ASN A 78 -5.38 29.27 21.91
CA ASN A 78 -5.15 30.60 22.45
C ASN A 78 -5.66 31.73 21.53
N ALA A 79 -5.74 31.50 20.21
CA ALA A 79 -6.22 32.49 19.24
C ALA A 79 -7.75 32.55 19.09
N GLY A 80 -8.52 31.75 19.85
CA GLY A 80 -9.97 31.86 19.88
C GLY A 80 -10.68 31.25 18.66
N GLY A 81 -10.35 30.01 18.31
CA GLY A 81 -11.03 29.24 17.26
C GLY A 81 -10.45 29.48 15.85
N PRO A 82 -10.76 28.59 14.89
CA PRO A 82 -9.98 28.48 13.66
C PRO A 82 -10.23 29.68 12.74
N THR A 83 -9.20 30.50 12.56
CA THR A 83 -9.16 31.52 11.51
C THR A 83 -8.92 30.83 10.17
N ARG A 84 -9.94 30.93 9.29
CA ARG A 84 -10.05 30.33 7.94
C ARG A 84 -10.42 28.84 7.98
N ASP A 85 -11.54 28.48 7.35
CA ASP A 85 -11.99 27.10 7.11
C ASP A 85 -10.84 26.24 6.54
N LYS A 86 -10.04 25.63 7.41
CA LYS A 86 -9.08 24.61 7.01
C LYS A 86 -9.92 23.40 6.66
N ARG A 87 -9.93 23.03 5.37
CA ARG A 87 -10.52 21.78 4.89
C ARG A 87 -10.06 20.66 5.81
N SER A 88 -11.02 19.89 6.33
CA SER A 88 -10.70 18.77 7.21
C SER A 88 -9.78 17.78 6.49
N PRO A 89 -8.94 17.01 7.21
CA PRO A 89 -8.09 15.99 6.60
C PRO A 89 -8.84 14.98 5.72
N THR A 90 -10.14 14.85 5.92
CA THR A 90 -11.05 14.03 5.12
C THR A 90 -11.33 14.58 3.71
N GLU A 91 -10.94 15.82 3.42
CA GLU A 91 -11.13 16.49 2.14
C GLU A 91 -9.83 16.85 1.41
N TRP A 92 -8.68 16.46 1.96
CA TRP A 92 -7.40 16.77 1.35
C TRP A 92 -7.20 15.99 0.05
N ILE A 93 -6.83 16.72 -0.99
CA ILE A 93 -6.56 16.15 -2.32
C ILE A 93 -5.10 16.42 -2.69
N PRO A 94 -4.46 15.54 -3.46
CA PRO A 94 -3.09 15.75 -3.92
C PRO A 94 -3.01 17.04 -4.73
N ARG A 95 -1.97 17.84 -4.48
CA ARG A 95 -1.69 19.06 -5.23
C ARG A 95 -0.27 19.07 -5.78
N PRO A 96 -0.07 19.68 -6.96
CA PRO A 96 1.27 19.92 -7.47
C PRO A 96 1.90 21.14 -6.75
N PRO A 97 3.23 21.23 -6.71
CA PRO A 97 4.21 20.29 -7.27
C PRO A 97 4.36 19.01 -6.42
N GLU A 98 4.91 17.95 -7.02
CA GLU A 98 5.34 16.78 -6.24
C GLU A 98 6.33 17.20 -5.15
N ARG A 99 6.23 16.57 -3.97
CA ARG A 99 7.13 16.85 -2.86
C ARG A 99 8.48 16.18 -3.06
N TYR A 100 8.47 14.93 -3.50
CA TYR A 100 9.66 14.16 -3.83
C TYR A 100 9.47 13.42 -5.14
N SER A 101 10.55 13.35 -5.94
CA SER A 101 10.66 12.51 -7.12
C SER A 101 11.84 11.55 -6.90
N LEU A 102 11.52 10.30 -6.56
CA LEU A 102 12.51 9.30 -6.22
C LEU A 102 12.86 8.49 -7.45
N SER A 103 14.16 8.44 -7.75
CA SER A 103 14.72 7.65 -8.85
C SER A 103 15.71 6.62 -8.29
N GLY A 104 15.71 5.42 -8.85
CA GLY A 104 16.63 4.37 -8.41
C GLY A 104 16.29 2.96 -8.89
N HIS A 105 15.07 2.75 -9.40
CA HIS A 105 14.75 1.56 -10.18
C HIS A 105 15.40 1.60 -11.56
N ARG A 106 15.69 0.43 -12.13
CA ARG A 106 16.28 0.30 -13.48
C ARG A 106 15.25 0.00 -14.57
N SER A 107 14.03 -0.28 -14.16
CA SER A 107 12.93 -0.72 -15.01
C SER A 107 11.61 -0.14 -14.48
N PRO A 108 10.50 -0.25 -15.22
CA PRO A 108 9.21 0.29 -14.81
C PRO A 108 8.82 -0.09 -13.38
N VAL A 109 8.23 0.85 -12.65
CA VAL A 109 7.66 0.59 -11.33
C VAL A 109 6.29 -0.06 -11.54
N THR A 110 6.02 -1.19 -10.91
CA THR A 110 4.77 -1.95 -11.09
C THR A 110 3.75 -1.65 -10.00
N ARG A 111 4.18 -1.60 -8.74
CA ARG A 111 3.34 -1.27 -7.58
C ARG A 111 4.10 -0.41 -6.58
N VAL A 112 3.39 0.52 -5.95
CA VAL A 112 3.84 1.25 -4.77
C VAL A 112 2.81 1.07 -3.66
N ILE A 113 3.27 0.95 -2.41
CA ILE A 113 2.42 0.81 -1.23
C ILE A 113 3.04 1.52 -0.01
N PHE A 114 2.20 2.10 0.84
CA PHE A 114 2.61 2.61 2.14
C PHE A 114 2.68 1.50 3.19
N HIS A 115 3.64 1.63 4.10
CA HIS A 115 3.63 0.85 5.32
C HIS A 115 2.55 1.39 6.29
N PRO A 116 1.74 0.54 6.97
CA PRO A 116 0.62 1.00 7.79
C PRO A 116 1.00 1.76 9.08
N THR A 117 2.19 1.52 9.62
CA THR A 117 2.64 2.11 10.91
C THR A 117 3.85 3.03 10.82
N PHE A 118 4.93 2.59 10.17
CA PHE A 118 6.16 3.37 9.97
C PHE A 118 6.09 4.33 8.78
N SER A 119 6.94 5.36 8.81
CA SER A 119 7.09 6.38 7.76
C SER A 119 7.81 5.87 6.50
N VAL A 120 7.50 4.64 6.08
CA VAL A 120 8.17 3.94 4.99
C VAL A 120 7.17 3.67 3.87
N MET A 121 7.63 3.79 2.64
CA MET A 121 6.92 3.28 1.48
C MET A 121 7.78 2.25 0.73
N VAL A 122 7.11 1.36 0.02
CA VAL A 122 7.74 0.27 -0.71
C VAL A 122 7.33 0.34 -2.17
N SER A 123 8.30 0.18 -3.07
CA SER A 123 8.09 0.10 -4.51
C SER A 123 8.59 -1.22 -5.07
N ALA A 124 7.77 -1.85 -5.93
CA ALA A 124 8.13 -2.98 -6.77
C ALA A 124 8.43 -2.52 -8.19
N SER A 125 9.31 -3.23 -8.88
CA SER A 125 9.65 -2.95 -10.26
C SER A 125 9.84 -4.23 -11.07
N GLU A 126 9.78 -4.06 -12.39
CA GLU A 126 10.16 -5.07 -13.37
C GLU A 126 11.63 -5.48 -13.28
N ASP A 127 12.49 -4.72 -12.59
CA ASP A 127 13.90 -5.03 -12.34
C ASP A 127 14.13 -6.18 -11.34
N ALA A 128 13.07 -6.89 -10.97
CA ALA A 128 13.04 -7.97 -9.97
C ALA A 128 13.42 -7.53 -8.55
N THR A 129 13.45 -6.22 -8.27
CA THR A 129 13.79 -5.68 -6.96
C THR A 129 12.61 -4.97 -6.29
N ILE A 130 12.65 -4.96 -4.96
CA ILE A 130 11.75 -4.20 -4.12
C ILE A 130 12.59 -3.16 -3.39
N LYS A 131 12.22 -1.88 -3.45
CA LYS A 131 12.94 -0.79 -2.80
C LYS A 131 12.11 -0.18 -1.69
N LEU A 132 12.78 0.19 -0.61
CA LEU A 132 12.21 0.87 0.55
C LEU A 132 12.71 2.31 0.57
N TRP A 133 11.77 3.21 0.82
CA TRP A 133 12.01 4.64 0.84
C TRP A 133 11.35 5.25 2.08
N ASP A 134 12.00 6.22 2.70
CA ASP A 134 11.36 7.09 3.68
C ASP A 134 10.58 8.16 2.90
N TYR A 135 9.24 8.19 3.04
CA TYR A 135 8.43 9.16 2.30
C TYR A 135 8.44 10.57 2.95
N GLU A 136 8.92 10.71 4.19
CA GLU A 136 9.02 12.01 4.86
C GLU A 136 10.28 12.76 4.49
N THR A 137 11.41 12.04 4.34
CA THR A 137 12.69 12.62 3.93
C THR A 137 13.01 12.45 2.45
N GLY A 138 12.45 11.43 1.79
CA GLY A 138 12.81 11.04 0.43
C GLY A 138 14.07 10.18 0.36
N ASP A 139 14.57 9.67 1.49
CA ASP A 139 15.80 8.88 1.51
C ASP A 139 15.56 7.43 1.08
N TYR A 140 16.53 6.88 0.36
CA TYR A 140 16.57 5.46 0.05
C TYR A 140 17.07 4.67 1.26
N GLU A 141 16.27 3.73 1.77
CA GLU A 141 16.68 2.91 2.91
C GLU A 141 17.38 1.63 2.43
N ARG A 142 16.68 0.76 1.70
CA ARG A 142 17.16 -0.59 1.35
C ARG A 142 16.55 -1.13 0.06
N THR A 143 17.19 -2.18 -0.48
CA THR A 143 16.65 -3.00 -1.57
C THR A 143 16.55 -4.46 -1.14
N LEU A 144 15.37 -5.05 -1.30
CA LEU A 144 15.14 -6.48 -1.16
C LEU A 144 15.38 -7.14 -2.51
N LYS A 145 16.31 -8.10 -2.54
CA LYS A 145 16.63 -8.92 -3.70
C LYS A 145 16.31 -10.37 -3.39
N GLY A 146 15.72 -11.08 -4.34
CA GLY A 146 15.44 -12.50 -4.17
C GLY A 146 14.52 -13.08 -5.24
N HIS A 147 13.72 -12.25 -5.91
CA HIS A 147 12.99 -12.66 -7.10
C HIS A 147 13.92 -12.82 -8.30
N THR A 148 13.59 -13.76 -9.18
CA THR A 148 14.36 -14.02 -10.40
C THR A 148 13.81 -13.27 -11.61
N ASP A 149 12.57 -12.79 -11.53
CA ASP A 149 11.86 -12.08 -12.60
C ASP A 149 11.04 -10.91 -12.02
N SER A 150 10.43 -10.11 -12.90
CA SER A 150 9.68 -8.88 -12.57
C SER A 150 8.68 -9.06 -11.42
N VAL A 151 8.77 -8.18 -10.42
CA VAL A 151 7.82 -8.15 -9.29
C VAL A 151 6.56 -7.41 -9.75
N GLN A 152 5.39 -8.05 -9.65
CA GLN A 152 4.12 -7.50 -10.16
C GLN A 152 3.33 -6.76 -9.09
N ASP A 153 3.27 -7.29 -7.87
CA ASP A 153 2.47 -6.73 -6.79
C ASP A 153 3.13 -6.96 -5.43
N ILE A 154 2.79 -6.08 -4.49
CA ILE A 154 3.25 -6.06 -3.12
C ILE A 154 2.04 -5.78 -2.22
N ALA A 155 1.94 -6.49 -1.10
CA ALA A 155 0.96 -6.22 -0.06
C ALA A 155 1.60 -6.28 1.34
N PHE A 156 1.15 -5.39 2.23
CA PHE A 156 1.48 -5.42 3.65
C PHE A 156 0.39 -6.10 4.47
N ASP A 157 0.80 -6.73 5.56
CA ASP A 157 -0.12 -7.12 6.62
C ASP A 157 -0.63 -5.88 7.39
N ASN A 158 -1.78 -5.99 8.04
CA ASN A 158 -2.37 -4.91 8.85
C ASN A 158 -1.44 -4.47 9.99
N THR A 159 -0.61 -5.38 10.52
CA THR A 159 0.39 -5.07 11.55
C THR A 159 1.65 -4.40 10.99
N GLY A 160 1.87 -4.47 9.66
CA GLY A 160 3.10 -4.05 9.01
C GLY A 160 4.29 -4.98 9.24
N LYS A 161 4.12 -6.11 9.96
CA LYS A 161 5.22 -7.04 10.24
C LYS A 161 5.68 -7.79 9.00
N TYR A 162 4.73 -8.24 8.19
CA TYR A 162 5.00 -9.04 7.01
C TYR A 162 4.70 -8.25 5.74
N LEU A 163 5.62 -8.35 4.78
CA LEU A 163 5.42 -7.94 3.40
C LEU A 163 5.36 -9.18 2.54
N VAL A 164 4.48 -9.19 1.56
CA VAL A 164 4.45 -10.25 0.57
C VAL A 164 4.56 -9.66 -0.81
N SER A 165 5.39 -10.30 -1.63
CA SER A 165 5.58 -9.93 -3.02
C SER A 165 5.24 -11.09 -3.94
N CYS A 166 4.73 -10.76 -5.11
CA CYS A 166 4.56 -11.71 -6.21
C CYS A 166 5.35 -11.28 -7.43
N SER A 167 5.78 -12.27 -8.20
CA SER A 167 6.58 -12.07 -9.38
C SER A 167 6.11 -12.94 -10.54
N ALA A 168 6.56 -12.56 -11.74
CA ALA A 168 6.46 -13.36 -12.95
C ALA A 168 7.23 -14.70 -12.85
N ASP A 169 8.13 -14.85 -11.86
CA ASP A 169 8.84 -16.10 -11.54
C ASP A 169 7.96 -17.23 -10.97
N MET A 170 6.64 -16.99 -10.87
CA MET A 170 5.63 -17.91 -10.32
C MET A 170 5.76 -18.17 -8.81
N LYS A 171 6.57 -17.36 -8.11
CA LYS A 171 6.81 -17.49 -6.68
C LYS A 171 6.18 -16.33 -5.93
N ILE A 172 5.70 -16.64 -4.73
CA ILE A 172 5.27 -15.64 -3.76
C ILE A 172 6.30 -15.65 -2.64
N LYS A 173 6.87 -14.49 -2.30
CA LYS A 173 7.86 -14.37 -1.22
C LYS A 173 7.30 -13.57 -0.07
N ILE A 174 7.48 -14.10 1.13
CA ILE A 174 7.12 -13.45 2.39
C ILE A 174 8.39 -12.90 3.03
N TRP A 175 8.39 -11.62 3.37
CA TRP A 175 9.50 -10.89 3.96
C TRP A 175 9.11 -10.42 5.36
N ASP A 176 10.01 -10.54 6.33
CA ASP A 176 9.80 -10.02 7.69
C ASP A 176 10.49 -8.66 7.83
N PHE A 177 9.71 -7.63 8.15
CA PHE A 177 10.19 -6.25 8.30
C PHE A 177 10.85 -5.98 9.66
N THR A 178 10.73 -6.86 10.64
CA THR A 178 11.11 -6.57 12.03
C THR A 178 12.55 -6.90 12.39
N THR A 179 13.08 -8.00 11.86
CA THR A 179 14.36 -8.54 12.36
C THR A 179 15.51 -8.23 11.40
N ASP A 180 15.37 -8.51 10.09
CA ASP A 180 16.46 -8.32 9.12
C ASP A 180 16.03 -8.11 7.64
N TYR A 181 14.75 -7.87 7.33
CA TYR A 181 14.23 -7.81 5.95
C TYR A 181 14.49 -9.07 5.12
N GLU A 182 14.64 -10.21 5.79
CA GLU A 182 14.92 -11.47 5.13
C GLU A 182 13.64 -12.11 4.57
N CYS A 183 13.83 -12.87 3.50
CA CYS A 183 12.79 -13.70 2.92
C CYS A 183 12.54 -14.92 3.84
N VAL A 184 11.46 -14.87 4.62
CA VAL A 184 11.08 -15.93 5.56
C VAL A 184 10.66 -17.20 4.80
N LYS A 185 9.82 -17.04 3.78
CA LYS A 185 9.25 -18.16 3.04
C LYS A 185 9.06 -17.82 1.57
N THR A 186 9.17 -18.85 0.74
CA THR A 186 8.80 -18.81 -0.68
C THR A 186 7.70 -19.84 -0.92
N LEU A 187 6.55 -19.40 -1.41
CA LEU A 187 5.41 -20.26 -1.73
C LEU A 187 5.45 -20.64 -3.22
N TYR A 188 5.13 -21.90 -3.50
CA TYR A 188 5.11 -22.50 -4.83
C TYR A 188 3.74 -23.12 -5.09
N GLY A 189 3.24 -23.02 -6.32
CA GLY A 189 2.02 -23.74 -6.75
C GLY A 189 1.12 -23.00 -7.74
N HIS A 190 1.53 -21.84 -8.24
CA HIS A 190 0.98 -21.26 -9.47
C HIS A 190 1.77 -21.76 -10.68
N ASP A 191 1.08 -21.93 -11.81
CA ASP A 191 1.66 -22.46 -13.04
C ASP A 191 2.08 -21.35 -14.03
N HIS A 192 1.82 -20.09 -13.69
CA HIS A 192 2.16 -18.93 -14.50
C HIS A 192 2.30 -17.65 -13.64
N ASN A 193 2.85 -16.58 -14.25
CA ASN A 193 2.94 -15.22 -13.73
C ASN A 193 1.78 -14.82 -12.79
N ILE A 194 2.15 -14.41 -11.58
CA ILE A 194 1.26 -13.97 -10.52
C ILE A 194 1.15 -12.44 -10.60
N SER A 195 -0.05 -11.93 -10.85
CA SER A 195 -0.26 -10.52 -11.15
C SER A 195 -0.67 -9.68 -9.95
N SER A 196 -1.33 -10.27 -8.95
CA SER A 196 -1.72 -9.52 -7.76
C SER A 196 -1.81 -10.39 -6.52
N LEU A 197 -1.62 -9.73 -5.38
CA LEU A 197 -1.62 -10.33 -4.07
C LEU A 197 -2.32 -9.42 -3.05
N THR A 198 -2.91 -10.02 -2.02
CA THR A 198 -3.57 -9.28 -0.94
C THR A 198 -3.60 -10.10 0.34
N PHE A 199 -3.51 -9.42 1.48
CA PHE A 199 -3.70 -10.03 2.79
C PHE A 199 -5.18 -10.10 3.15
N MET A 200 -5.56 -11.17 3.85
CA MET A 200 -6.83 -11.21 4.55
C MET A 200 -6.76 -10.29 5.79
N PRO A 201 -7.82 -9.55 6.14
CA PRO A 201 -7.87 -8.70 7.34
C PRO A 201 -7.40 -9.34 8.66
N SER A 202 -7.56 -10.66 8.83
CA SER A 202 -7.08 -11.42 9.99
C SER A 202 -5.55 -11.53 10.09
N GLY A 203 -4.85 -11.39 8.96
CA GLY A 203 -3.41 -11.62 8.87
C GLY A 203 -2.98 -13.09 8.77
N ASP A 204 -3.92 -14.05 8.74
CA ASP A 204 -3.59 -15.49 8.70
C ASP A 204 -3.43 -16.05 7.27
N PHE A 205 -4.13 -15.43 6.32
CA PHE A 205 -4.19 -15.88 4.93
C PHE A 205 -3.76 -14.81 3.94
N ILE A 206 -3.17 -15.27 2.84
CA ILE A 206 -2.82 -14.49 1.66
C ILE A 206 -3.66 -14.99 0.49
N VAL A 207 -4.13 -14.07 -0.35
CA VAL A 207 -4.80 -14.41 -1.61
C VAL A 207 -3.97 -13.89 -2.77
N SER A 208 -3.68 -14.77 -3.73
CA SER A 208 -2.95 -14.45 -4.95
C SER A 208 -3.78 -14.78 -6.18
N CYS A 209 -3.52 -14.08 -7.28
CA CYS A 209 -4.13 -14.36 -8.57
C CYS A 209 -3.06 -14.42 -9.67
N SER A 210 -3.32 -15.26 -10.68
CA SER A 210 -2.34 -15.57 -11.71
C SER A 210 -2.96 -15.61 -13.11
N ARG A 211 -2.06 -15.59 -14.10
CA ARG A 211 -2.35 -15.86 -15.50
C ARG A 211 -2.79 -17.30 -15.76
N ASP A 212 -2.58 -18.21 -14.81
CA ASP A 212 -3.13 -19.57 -14.84
C ASP A 212 -4.67 -19.65 -14.69
N LYS A 213 -5.34 -18.48 -14.61
CA LYS A 213 -6.81 -18.33 -14.50
C LYS A 213 -7.35 -18.72 -13.13
N THR A 214 -6.46 -18.96 -12.16
CA THR A 214 -6.81 -19.35 -10.81
C THR A 214 -6.52 -18.24 -9.80
N ILE A 215 -7.27 -18.28 -8.70
CA ILE A 215 -7.00 -17.51 -7.50
C ILE A 215 -6.67 -18.53 -6.41
N LYS A 216 -5.57 -18.35 -5.69
CA LYS A 216 -5.15 -19.26 -4.63
C LYS A 216 -5.11 -18.53 -3.29
N MET A 217 -5.55 -19.22 -2.26
CA MET A 217 -5.47 -18.78 -0.86
C MET A 217 -4.43 -19.62 -0.14
N TRP A 218 -3.51 -18.94 0.53
CA TRP A 218 -2.36 -19.53 1.20
C TRP A 218 -2.42 -19.20 2.68
N GLU A 219 -2.10 -20.19 3.50
CA GLU A 219 -1.91 -19.98 4.93
C GLU A 219 -0.47 -19.54 5.20
N ILE A 220 -0.25 -18.48 5.98
CA ILE A 220 1.09 -17.93 6.22
C ILE A 220 1.92 -18.83 7.16
N SER A 221 1.28 -19.38 8.19
CA SER A 221 1.91 -20.21 9.22
C SER A 221 2.51 -21.49 8.63
N SER A 222 1.79 -22.16 7.72
CA SER A 222 2.21 -23.40 7.08
C SER A 222 2.88 -23.16 5.72
N GLY A 223 2.41 -22.18 4.95
CA GLY A 223 2.81 -21.95 3.56
C GLY A 223 2.06 -22.82 2.55
N TYR A 224 1.01 -23.55 2.97
CA TYR A 224 0.23 -24.39 2.08
C TYR A 224 -0.90 -23.62 1.38
N CYS A 225 -1.24 -24.07 0.17
CA CYS A 225 -2.42 -23.62 -0.55
C CYS A 225 -3.67 -24.31 0.02
N VAL A 226 -4.54 -23.54 0.68
CA VAL A 226 -5.75 -24.05 1.34
C VAL A 226 -6.92 -24.08 0.37
N LYS A 227 -7.06 -23.05 -0.47
CA LYS A 227 -8.17 -22.93 -1.42
C LYS A 227 -7.66 -22.51 -2.79
N THR A 228 -8.20 -23.13 -3.83
CA THR A 228 -8.08 -22.66 -5.22
C THR A 228 -9.48 -22.32 -5.71
N PHE A 229 -9.66 -21.12 -6.24
CA PHE A 229 -10.89 -20.66 -6.87
C PHE A 229 -10.68 -20.66 -8.39
N THR A 230 -11.57 -21.35 -9.10
CA THR A 230 -11.55 -21.51 -10.55
C THR A 230 -12.88 -21.00 -11.10
N GLY A 231 -12.83 -20.20 -12.16
CA GLY A 231 -14.04 -19.80 -12.87
C GLY A 231 -13.84 -18.69 -13.90
N HIS A 232 -12.81 -17.86 -13.73
CA HIS A 232 -12.40 -16.94 -14.78
C HIS A 232 -11.94 -17.70 -16.02
N ARG A 233 -12.25 -17.14 -17.19
CA ARG A 233 -11.90 -17.76 -18.47
C ARG A 233 -10.51 -17.38 -18.94
N GLU A 234 -10.01 -16.24 -18.47
CA GLU A 234 -8.74 -15.65 -18.87
C GLU A 234 -7.95 -15.15 -17.65
N TRP A 235 -6.76 -14.59 -17.92
CA TRP A 235 -5.83 -14.06 -16.91
C TRP A 235 -6.55 -13.16 -15.89
N VAL A 236 -6.51 -13.55 -14.62
CA VAL A 236 -6.98 -12.74 -13.49
C VAL A 236 -5.95 -11.65 -13.18
N ARG A 237 -6.33 -10.36 -13.27
CA ARG A 237 -5.41 -9.23 -13.12
C ARG A 237 -5.18 -8.85 -11.67
N MET A 238 -6.25 -8.65 -10.92
CA MET A 238 -6.19 -8.16 -9.55
C MET A 238 -7.18 -8.88 -8.65
N VAL A 239 -6.82 -8.99 -7.38
CA VAL A 239 -7.68 -9.55 -6.32
C VAL A 239 -7.67 -8.64 -5.11
N ARG A 240 -8.84 -8.41 -4.50
CA ARG A 240 -8.98 -7.59 -3.28
C ARG A 240 -9.98 -8.21 -2.31
N VAL A 241 -9.63 -8.21 -1.04
CA VAL A 241 -10.51 -8.69 0.04
C VAL A 241 -11.39 -7.55 0.53
N TYR A 242 -12.65 -7.86 0.83
CA TYR A 242 -13.54 -6.97 1.56
C TYR A 242 -13.05 -6.81 3.01
N HIS A 243 -13.37 -5.69 3.68
CA HIS A 243 -12.81 -5.37 5.01
C HIS A 243 -13.10 -6.42 6.09
N ASP A 244 -14.20 -7.16 5.95
CA ASP A 244 -14.64 -8.24 6.85
C ASP A 244 -14.00 -9.61 6.50
N GLY A 245 -13.33 -9.74 5.36
CA GLY A 245 -12.72 -11.02 4.93
C GLY A 245 -13.72 -12.07 4.41
N SER A 246 -15.02 -11.79 4.43
CA SER A 246 -16.08 -12.68 3.95
C SER A 246 -16.18 -12.75 2.41
N LEU A 247 -15.79 -11.67 1.72
CA LEU A 247 -15.87 -11.56 0.26
C LEU A 247 -14.50 -11.27 -0.38
N LEU A 248 -14.29 -11.81 -1.58
CA LEU A 248 -13.17 -11.49 -2.46
C LEU A 248 -13.71 -10.96 -3.78
N ALA A 249 -13.11 -9.88 -4.30
CA ALA A 249 -13.36 -9.42 -5.66
C ALA A 249 -12.13 -9.71 -6.53
N SER A 250 -12.37 -10.15 -7.76
CA SER A 250 -11.33 -10.37 -8.77
C SER A 250 -11.71 -9.77 -10.11
N CYS A 251 -10.73 -9.24 -10.84
CA CYS A 251 -10.87 -8.79 -12.22
C CYS A 251 -10.07 -9.70 -13.15
N SER A 252 -10.52 -9.81 -14.39
CA SER A 252 -9.84 -10.60 -15.40
C SER A 252 -9.86 -9.94 -16.79
N ASN A 253 -9.00 -10.44 -17.66
CA ASN A 253 -9.00 -10.16 -19.08
C ASN A 253 -10.28 -10.63 -19.79
N ASP A 254 -11.08 -11.50 -19.17
CA ASP A 254 -12.39 -11.90 -19.69
C ASP A 254 -13.45 -10.79 -19.58
N GLN A 255 -13.05 -9.57 -19.21
CA GLN A 255 -13.89 -8.37 -19.08
C GLN A 255 -14.89 -8.47 -17.91
N THR A 256 -14.75 -9.48 -17.06
CA THR A 256 -15.65 -9.70 -15.92
C THR A 256 -14.99 -9.30 -14.61
N VAL A 257 -15.82 -8.81 -13.69
CA VAL A 257 -15.49 -8.72 -12.28
C VAL A 257 -16.32 -9.77 -11.53
N ARG A 258 -15.65 -10.64 -10.78
CA ARG A 258 -16.31 -11.69 -10.00
C ARG A 258 -16.14 -11.44 -8.51
N VAL A 259 -17.21 -11.69 -7.77
CA VAL A 259 -17.19 -11.65 -6.31
C VAL A 259 -17.42 -13.05 -5.77
N TRP A 260 -16.49 -13.50 -4.93
CA TRP A 260 -16.45 -14.83 -4.35
C TRP A 260 -16.73 -14.77 -2.86
N VAL A 261 -17.42 -15.78 -2.34
CA VAL A 261 -17.52 -16.01 -0.90
C VAL A 261 -16.29 -16.80 -0.45
N THR A 262 -15.51 -16.27 0.49
CA THR A 262 -14.23 -16.88 0.92
C THR A 262 -14.43 -18.26 1.56
N ALA A 263 -15.51 -18.45 2.29
CA ALA A 263 -15.84 -19.70 2.97
C ALA A 263 -16.18 -20.83 1.98
N THR A 264 -17.18 -20.61 1.11
CA THR A 264 -17.77 -21.65 0.23
C THR A 264 -17.09 -21.77 -1.12
N LYS A 265 -16.27 -20.78 -1.54
CA LYS A 265 -15.68 -20.67 -2.89
C LYS A 265 -16.67 -20.40 -4.02
N GLU A 266 -17.92 -20.13 -3.68
CA GLU A 266 -18.95 -19.85 -4.67
C GLU A 266 -18.84 -18.42 -5.20
N CYS A 267 -19.14 -18.25 -6.48
CA CYS A 267 -19.24 -16.94 -7.12
C CYS A 267 -20.62 -16.35 -6.79
N LYS A 268 -20.65 -15.32 -5.94
CA LYS A 268 -21.87 -14.62 -5.54
C LYS A 268 -22.41 -13.73 -6.67
N ALA A 269 -21.51 -13.03 -7.35
CA ALA A 269 -21.88 -12.10 -8.41
C ALA A 269 -20.84 -12.10 -9.53
N GLU A 270 -21.32 -12.03 -10.77
CA GLU A 270 -20.51 -11.84 -11.97
C GLU A 270 -20.99 -10.58 -12.68
N LEU A 271 -20.12 -9.58 -12.75
CA LEU A 271 -20.41 -8.24 -13.26
C LEU A 271 -19.82 -8.12 -14.67
N ARG A 272 -20.68 -7.89 -15.69
CA ARG A 272 -20.33 -7.94 -17.12
C ARG A 272 -20.79 -6.71 -17.90
N GLU A 273 -20.33 -5.53 -17.52
CA GLU A 273 -20.65 -4.26 -18.24
C GLU A 273 -19.42 -3.57 -18.83
N HIS A 274 -18.22 -4.10 -18.61
CA HIS A 274 -17.01 -3.54 -19.21
C HIS A 274 -16.85 -4.02 -20.65
N GLU A 275 -16.41 -3.12 -21.53
CA GLU A 275 -16.21 -3.42 -22.95
C GLU A 275 -14.81 -4.00 -23.23
N HIS A 276 -13.92 -3.92 -22.24
CA HIS A 276 -12.55 -4.37 -22.33
C HIS A 276 -12.03 -4.94 -21.00
N VAL A 277 -10.81 -5.48 -21.03
CA VAL A 277 -10.04 -6.00 -19.89
C VAL A 277 -10.13 -5.07 -18.68
N VAL A 278 -10.49 -5.65 -17.54
CA VAL A 278 -10.51 -4.96 -16.25
C VAL A 278 -9.15 -5.11 -15.57
N GLU A 279 -8.50 -3.99 -15.28
CA GLU A 279 -7.13 -3.95 -14.74
C GLU A 279 -7.12 -3.82 -13.22
N CYS A 280 -8.00 -3.00 -12.66
CA CYS A 280 -7.98 -2.67 -11.24
C CYS A 280 -9.38 -2.67 -10.61
N ILE A 281 -9.41 -2.87 -9.31
CA ILE A 281 -10.60 -2.99 -8.47
C ILE A 281 -10.30 -2.37 -7.09
N ALA A 282 -11.24 -1.66 -6.48
CA ALA A 282 -11.16 -1.31 -5.07
C ALA A 282 -12.53 -1.43 -4.38
N TRP A 283 -12.51 -1.85 -3.12
CA TRP A 283 -13.70 -1.85 -2.27
C TRP A 283 -13.94 -0.47 -1.69
N ALA A 284 -15.20 -0.06 -1.64
CA ALA A 284 -15.57 1.18 -0.98
C ALA A 284 -15.43 1.04 0.55
N PRO A 285 -14.83 2.01 1.24
CA PRO A 285 -14.88 2.07 2.69
C PRO A 285 -16.30 2.48 3.14
N GLU A 286 -16.65 2.16 4.39
CA GLU A 286 -17.94 2.54 4.98
C GLU A 286 -18.19 4.05 4.93
N THR A 287 -17.13 4.86 5.01
CA THR A 287 -17.17 6.32 4.89
C THR A 287 -17.70 6.81 3.54
N ALA A 288 -17.52 6.03 2.46
CA ALA A 288 -17.99 6.38 1.12
C ALA A 288 -19.47 6.04 0.87
N HIS A 289 -20.10 5.23 1.73
CA HIS A 289 -21.46 4.74 1.49
C HIS A 289 -22.49 5.86 1.40
N HIS A 290 -22.34 6.91 2.20
CA HIS A 290 -23.21 8.08 2.16
C HIS A 290 -23.17 8.77 0.79
N ASP A 291 -21.98 9.11 0.32
CA ASP A 291 -21.81 9.88 -0.92
C ASP A 291 -22.15 9.04 -2.16
N ILE A 292 -21.93 7.73 -2.12
CA ILE A 292 -22.39 6.81 -3.17
C ILE A 292 -23.93 6.79 -3.24
N ASN A 293 -24.60 6.71 -2.09
CA ASN A 293 -26.07 6.72 -2.05
C ASN A 293 -26.63 8.06 -2.55
N GLU A 294 -26.01 9.19 -2.19
CA GLU A 294 -26.39 10.48 -2.74
C GLU A 294 -26.18 10.53 -4.26
N ALA A 295 -25.04 10.06 -4.77
CA ALA A 295 -24.74 10.04 -6.19
C ALA A 295 -25.80 9.29 -7.01
N VAL A 296 -26.26 8.14 -6.53
CA VAL A 296 -27.33 7.36 -7.17
C VAL A 296 -28.67 8.12 -7.12
N ASN A 297 -29.00 8.72 -5.97
CA ASN A 297 -30.28 9.40 -5.79
C ASN A 297 -30.41 10.67 -6.64
N THR A 298 -29.31 11.29 -7.09
CA THR A 298 -29.38 12.46 -7.98
C THR A 298 -30.14 12.18 -9.29
N ASP A 299 -30.15 10.95 -9.80
CA ASP A 299 -30.92 10.59 -11.01
C ASP A 299 -32.40 10.30 -10.71
N SER A 300 -32.74 9.99 -9.47
CA SER A 300 -34.10 9.63 -9.06
C SER A 300 -34.84 10.84 -8.51
N LYS A 301 -35.55 11.60 -9.37
CA LYS A 301 -36.48 12.70 -8.99
C LYS A 301 -37.66 12.28 -8.08
N LYS A 302 -37.65 11.08 -7.50
CA LYS A 302 -38.61 10.63 -6.48
C LYS A 302 -37.86 10.34 -5.19
N GLY A 303 -38.22 11.07 -4.13
CA GLY A 303 -37.51 11.09 -2.86
C GLY A 303 -37.48 9.76 -2.11
N LYS A 304 -36.55 9.72 -1.14
CA LYS A 304 -36.44 8.80 0.02
C LYS A 304 -36.90 7.35 -0.26
N GLY A 305 -35.96 6.43 -0.48
CA GLY A 305 -36.34 5.02 -0.38
C GLY A 305 -35.38 3.92 -0.84
N ASN A 306 -34.06 4.07 -0.71
CA ASN A 306 -33.22 2.91 -0.36
C ASN A 306 -31.81 3.38 0.00
N THR A 307 -31.49 3.48 1.28
CA THR A 307 -30.10 3.59 1.72
C THR A 307 -29.46 2.24 1.49
N ARG A 308 -28.74 2.07 0.37
CA ARG A 308 -28.01 0.83 0.13
C ARG A 308 -26.86 0.77 1.12
N SER A 309 -26.80 -0.32 1.88
CA SER A 309 -25.74 -0.53 2.88
C SER A 309 -24.44 -1.04 2.25
N GLY A 310 -24.38 -1.16 0.92
CA GLY A 310 -23.29 -1.82 0.21
C GLY A 310 -23.43 -3.36 0.27
N PRO A 311 -22.35 -4.10 -0.04
CA PRO A 311 -21.00 -3.59 -0.26
C PRO A 311 -20.82 -3.05 -1.68
N PHE A 312 -20.11 -1.91 -1.80
CA PHE A 312 -19.83 -1.28 -3.09
C PHE A 312 -18.40 -1.57 -3.56
N LEU A 313 -18.24 -1.62 -4.88
CA LEU A 313 -16.98 -1.90 -5.54
C LEU A 313 -16.78 -0.93 -6.70
N ILE A 314 -15.54 -0.50 -6.93
CA ILE A 314 -15.16 0.14 -8.19
C ILE A 314 -14.26 -0.76 -9.00
N SER A 315 -14.38 -0.68 -10.32
CA SER A 315 -13.46 -1.30 -11.26
C SER A 315 -13.01 -0.34 -12.34
N GLY A 316 -11.75 -0.46 -12.73
CA GLY A 316 -11.12 0.33 -13.77
C GLY A 316 -10.68 -0.57 -14.91
N SER A 317 -10.95 -0.14 -16.12
CA SER A 317 -10.77 -0.96 -17.33
C SER A 317 -9.93 -0.24 -18.37
N ARG A 318 -9.46 -1.04 -19.34
CA ARG A 318 -8.83 -0.55 -20.57
C ARG A 318 -9.80 0.17 -21.51
N ASP A 319 -11.11 0.07 -21.27
CA ASP A 319 -12.14 0.87 -21.93
C ASP A 319 -12.14 2.35 -21.50
N LYS A 320 -11.17 2.75 -20.65
CA LYS A 320 -10.96 4.13 -20.15
C LYS A 320 -12.04 4.59 -19.16
N THR A 321 -12.89 3.67 -18.71
CA THR A 321 -13.96 3.95 -17.76
C THR A 321 -13.67 3.38 -16.39
N ILE A 322 -14.26 4.02 -15.38
CA ILE A 322 -14.33 3.51 -14.02
C ILE A 322 -15.80 3.26 -13.71
N LYS A 323 -16.16 2.02 -13.36
CA LYS A 323 -17.53 1.65 -13.03
C LYS A 323 -17.68 1.43 -11.53
N MET A 324 -18.78 1.94 -10.98
CA MET A 324 -19.19 1.71 -9.60
C MET A 324 -20.29 0.67 -9.56
N TRP A 325 -20.20 -0.29 -8.64
CA TRP A 325 -21.08 -1.45 -8.55
C TRP A 325 -21.65 -1.59 -7.16
N ASP A 326 -22.91 -2.02 -7.09
CA ASP A 326 -23.51 -2.58 -5.88
C ASP A 326 -23.53 -4.11 -6.01
N ILE A 327 -22.80 -4.78 -5.13
CA ILE A 327 -22.65 -6.24 -5.17
C ILE A 327 -23.86 -6.96 -4.59
N SER A 328 -24.62 -6.31 -3.71
CA SER A 328 -25.84 -6.90 -3.15
C SER A 328 -26.89 -7.10 -4.24
N VAL A 329 -26.93 -6.19 -5.23
CA VAL A 329 -27.88 -6.24 -6.35
C VAL A 329 -27.23 -6.76 -7.64
N GLY A 330 -25.91 -6.65 -7.78
CA GLY A 330 -25.17 -7.02 -8.99
C GLY A 330 -25.30 -6.01 -10.13
N LEU A 331 -25.59 -4.74 -9.82
CA LEU A 331 -25.83 -3.69 -10.83
C LEU A 331 -24.70 -2.66 -10.85
N CYS A 332 -24.39 -2.18 -12.05
CA CYS A 332 -23.58 -0.99 -12.25
C CYS A 332 -24.41 0.24 -11.88
N LEU A 333 -23.95 1.00 -10.88
CA LEU A 333 -24.63 2.20 -10.39
C LEU A 333 -24.44 3.38 -11.32
N PHE A 334 -23.18 3.65 -11.68
CA PHE A 334 -22.81 4.72 -12.60
C PHE A 334 -21.40 4.45 -13.15
N THR A 335 -21.10 5.11 -14.27
CA THR A 335 -19.79 5.05 -14.93
C THR A 335 -19.16 6.44 -14.89
N LEU A 336 -17.92 6.52 -14.45
CA LEU A 336 -17.09 7.72 -14.53
C LEU A 336 -16.26 7.64 -15.80
N ILE A 337 -16.47 8.60 -16.69
CA ILE A 337 -15.80 8.70 -17.99
C ILE A 337 -14.91 9.94 -17.95
N GLY A 338 -13.68 9.77 -18.41
CA GLY A 338 -12.83 10.93 -18.68
C GLY A 338 -11.39 10.60 -18.96
N HIS A 339 -10.83 9.50 -18.45
CA HIS A 339 -9.47 9.10 -18.81
C HIS A 339 -9.37 8.87 -20.32
N ASP A 340 -8.20 9.18 -20.89
CA ASP A 340 -7.98 9.07 -22.33
C ASP A 340 -7.38 7.71 -22.72
N ASN A 341 -6.93 6.94 -21.72
CA ASN A 341 -6.31 5.64 -21.88
C ASN A 341 -6.63 4.68 -20.72
N TRP A 342 -5.99 3.52 -20.67
CA TRP A 342 -6.27 2.45 -19.70
C TRP A 342 -6.15 2.93 -18.26
N VAL A 343 -7.09 2.53 -17.40
CA VAL A 343 -7.06 2.83 -15.96
C VAL A 343 -6.30 1.72 -15.24
N ARG A 344 -5.16 2.04 -14.60
CA ARG A 344 -4.25 1.07 -13.96
C ARG A 344 -4.39 1.00 -12.45
N GLY A 345 -4.71 2.12 -11.81
CA GLY A 345 -4.81 2.22 -10.36
C GLY A 345 -6.10 2.89 -9.93
N LEU A 346 -6.71 2.38 -8.86
CA LEU A 346 -7.91 2.94 -8.24
C LEU A 346 -7.80 2.84 -6.73
N ILE A 347 -8.12 3.92 -6.05
CA ILE A 347 -8.17 3.97 -4.59
C ILE A 347 -9.26 4.93 -4.11
N PHE A 348 -9.90 4.58 -3.01
CA PHE A 348 -10.80 5.48 -2.31
C PHE A 348 -10.02 6.38 -1.37
N HIS A 349 -10.41 7.65 -1.33
CA HIS A 349 -9.96 8.55 -0.29
C HIS A 349 -10.44 8.02 1.09
N PRO A 350 -9.63 8.07 2.16
CA PRO A 350 -10.03 7.60 3.49
C PRO A 350 -11.31 8.28 4.02
N GLY A 351 -11.48 9.56 3.67
CA GLY A 351 -12.69 10.34 3.98
C GLY A 351 -13.93 9.97 3.16
N GLY A 352 -13.85 9.06 2.19
CA GLY A 352 -15.00 8.54 1.44
C GLY A 352 -15.57 9.45 0.34
N LYS A 353 -15.19 10.72 0.30
CA LYS A 353 -15.70 11.73 -0.65
C LYS A 353 -15.16 11.61 -2.07
N TYR A 354 -13.90 11.19 -2.20
CA TYR A 354 -13.18 11.18 -3.47
C TYR A 354 -12.67 9.79 -3.86
N ILE A 355 -12.53 9.56 -5.16
CA ILE A 355 -11.79 8.43 -5.73
C ILE A 355 -10.57 9.00 -6.44
N LEU A 356 -9.41 8.37 -6.26
CA LEU A 356 -8.22 8.69 -7.03
C LEU A 356 -7.96 7.57 -8.04
N SER A 357 -7.63 7.95 -9.27
CA SER A 357 -7.33 7.01 -10.35
C SER A 357 -6.05 7.36 -11.09
N ALA A 358 -5.28 6.33 -11.42
CA ALA A 358 -4.06 6.41 -12.21
C ALA A 358 -4.27 5.74 -13.56
N SER A 359 -3.74 6.34 -14.63
CA SER A 359 -3.95 5.87 -16.00
C SER A 359 -2.70 5.97 -16.88
N ASP A 360 -2.73 5.21 -17.97
CA ASP A 360 -1.76 5.28 -19.07
C ASP A 360 -1.86 6.60 -19.86
N ASP A 361 -2.80 7.50 -19.54
CA ASP A 361 -2.80 8.87 -20.05
C ASP A 361 -1.80 9.79 -19.32
N LYS A 362 -0.96 9.21 -18.44
CA LYS A 362 0.06 9.90 -17.61
C LYS A 362 -0.53 10.77 -16.50
N THR A 363 -1.84 10.74 -16.32
CA THR A 363 -2.55 11.57 -15.35
C THR A 363 -2.96 10.79 -14.11
N LEU A 364 -2.97 11.52 -13.01
CA LEU A 364 -3.69 11.19 -11.80
C LEU A 364 -4.97 12.04 -11.77
N ARG A 365 -6.13 11.39 -11.64
CA ARG A 365 -7.41 12.10 -11.55
C ARG A 365 -8.07 11.88 -10.20
N VAL A 366 -8.66 12.94 -9.68
CA VAL A 366 -9.47 12.94 -8.45
C VAL A 366 -10.92 13.13 -8.85
N TRP A 367 -11.76 12.16 -8.51
CA TRP A 367 -13.18 12.13 -8.84
C TRP A 367 -14.00 12.44 -7.61
N ASP A 368 -14.99 13.30 -7.77
CA ASP A 368 -16.00 13.57 -6.76
C ASP A 368 -17.14 12.57 -6.92
N ILE A 369 -17.34 11.71 -5.90
CA ILE A 369 -18.32 10.61 -5.95
C ILE A 369 -19.73 11.16 -6.07
N LYS A 370 -20.08 12.14 -5.22
CA LYS A 370 -21.42 12.72 -5.13
C LYS A 370 -21.87 13.32 -6.46
N ASN A 371 -20.98 14.04 -7.12
CA ASN A 371 -21.27 14.76 -8.36
C ASN A 371 -20.92 13.98 -9.64
N ARG A 372 -20.32 12.79 -9.51
CA ARG A 372 -19.91 11.91 -10.63
C ARG A 372 -19.04 12.62 -11.67
N ARG A 373 -18.21 13.56 -11.24
CA ARG A 373 -17.36 14.37 -12.12
C ARG A 373 -15.91 14.30 -11.71
N ASN A 374 -15.03 14.52 -12.69
CA ASN A 374 -13.64 14.76 -12.42
C ASN A 374 -13.51 16.11 -11.70
N HIS A 375 -13.00 16.08 -10.47
CA HIS A 375 -12.74 17.27 -9.65
C HIS A 375 -11.40 17.91 -10.02
N LYS A 376 -10.38 17.09 -10.25
CA LYS A 376 -9.03 17.56 -10.55
C LYS A 376 -8.26 16.55 -11.40
N THR A 377 -7.63 17.02 -12.46
CA THR A 377 -6.62 16.28 -13.23
C THR A 377 -5.23 16.81 -12.85
N LEU A 378 -4.30 15.90 -12.64
CA LEU A 378 -2.90 16.14 -12.34
C LEU A 378 -2.04 15.40 -13.35
N GLU A 379 -1.12 16.08 -14.01
CA GLU A 379 -0.08 15.44 -14.81
C GLU A 379 0.98 14.90 -13.86
N ALA A 380 0.89 13.60 -13.58
CA ALA A 380 1.71 13.00 -12.53
C ALA A 380 3.13 12.70 -13.03
N HIS A 381 3.24 12.11 -14.22
CA HIS A 381 4.48 11.54 -14.73
C HIS A 381 4.72 11.87 -16.20
N THR A 382 5.95 11.67 -16.68
CA THR A 382 6.30 11.85 -18.10
C THR A 382 5.83 10.67 -18.96
N HIS A 383 5.61 9.52 -18.31
CA HIS A 383 5.10 8.28 -18.90
C HIS A 383 3.88 7.75 -18.10
N PHE A 384 3.37 6.60 -18.52
CA PHE A 384 2.19 5.93 -17.97
C PHE A 384 2.28 5.69 -16.47
N VAL A 385 1.21 6.00 -15.74
CA VAL A 385 1.14 5.79 -14.29
C VAL A 385 0.61 4.38 -14.03
N THR A 386 1.42 3.54 -13.41
CA THR A 386 1.12 2.11 -13.21
C THR A 386 0.37 1.85 -11.92
N SER A 387 0.66 2.61 -10.87
CA SER A 387 0.13 2.36 -9.54
C SER A 387 -0.02 3.62 -8.72
N ILE A 388 -0.94 3.55 -7.78
CA ILE A 388 -1.25 4.61 -6.82
C ILE A 388 -1.54 3.96 -5.47
N ASP A 389 -1.09 4.62 -4.40
CA ASP A 389 -1.54 4.33 -3.05
C ASP A 389 -1.70 5.63 -2.25
N MET A 390 -2.54 5.59 -1.23
CA MET A 390 -2.85 6.73 -0.37
C MET A 390 -2.77 6.30 1.08
N HIS A 391 -2.06 7.08 1.88
CA HIS A 391 -1.93 6.76 3.29
C HIS A 391 -3.27 6.97 4.01
N LYS A 392 -3.63 6.04 4.91
CA LYS A 392 -4.93 6.05 5.58
C LYS A 392 -5.11 7.22 6.56
N SER A 393 -4.02 7.69 7.15
CA SER A 393 -4.05 8.71 8.22
C SER A 393 -3.22 9.97 7.95
N SER A 394 -2.37 9.96 6.93
CA SER A 394 -1.44 11.06 6.65
C SER A 394 -1.69 11.58 5.23
N PRO A 395 -1.44 12.87 4.97
CA PRO A 395 -1.82 13.53 3.73
C PRO A 395 -0.87 13.22 2.57
N TYR A 396 -0.52 11.96 2.36
CA TYR A 396 0.40 11.57 1.31
C TYR A 396 -0.24 10.59 0.34
N VAL A 397 -0.02 10.86 -0.94
CA VAL A 397 -0.35 9.97 -2.06
C VAL A 397 0.96 9.64 -2.76
N ILE A 398 1.14 8.39 -3.14
CA ILE A 398 2.31 7.94 -3.88
C ILE A 398 1.88 7.39 -5.23
N THR A 399 2.66 7.69 -6.26
CA THR A 399 2.43 7.21 -7.61
C THR A 399 3.69 6.56 -8.15
N GLY A 400 3.52 5.41 -8.80
CA GLY A 400 4.56 4.74 -9.56
C GLY A 400 4.29 4.83 -11.05
N SER A 401 5.35 4.90 -11.84
CA SER A 401 5.26 5.06 -13.29
C SER A 401 6.26 4.20 -14.04
N VAL A 402 5.99 4.03 -15.33
CA VAL A 402 6.88 3.37 -16.30
C VAL A 402 8.18 4.17 -16.52
N ASP A 403 8.19 5.46 -16.18
CA ASP A 403 9.39 6.31 -16.20
C ASP A 403 10.41 5.97 -15.10
N GLN A 404 10.21 4.87 -14.36
CA GLN A 404 11.10 4.35 -13.31
C GLN A 404 11.16 5.23 -12.06
N SER A 405 10.32 6.27 -11.98
CA SER A 405 10.23 7.16 -10.83
C SER A 405 9.05 6.81 -9.93
N VAL A 406 9.24 7.08 -8.64
CA VAL A 406 8.17 7.08 -7.64
C VAL A 406 8.02 8.51 -7.16
N LYS A 407 6.82 9.07 -7.30
CA LYS A 407 6.52 10.43 -6.84
C LYS A 407 5.68 10.40 -5.58
N VAL A 408 6.02 11.29 -4.65
CA VAL A 408 5.28 11.53 -3.39
C VAL A 408 4.56 12.87 -3.50
N TRP A 409 3.25 12.84 -3.32
CA TRP A 409 2.35 13.99 -3.40
C TRP A 409 1.83 14.34 -2.01
N GLU A 410 1.81 15.63 -1.68
CA GLU A 410 1.20 16.13 -0.46
C GLU A 410 -0.24 16.57 -0.73
N CYS A 411 -1.16 16.20 0.17
CA CYS A 411 -2.58 16.52 0.08
C CYS A 411 -2.89 17.76 0.94
N ARG A 412 -3.57 18.77 0.35
CA ARG A 412 -3.85 20.06 1.01
C ARG A 412 -5.21 20.68 0.64
#